data_AF-A0A813X454-F1
#
_entry.id   AF-A0A813X454-F1
#
_cell.length_a   1.000
_cell.length_b   1.000
_cell.length_c   1.000
_cell.angle_alpha   90.00
_cell.angle_beta   90.00
_cell.angle_gamma   90.00
#
_symmetry.space_group_name_H-M   'P 1'
#
loop_
_entity.id
_entity.type
_entity.pdbx_description
1 polymer ?
#
loop_
_entity_poly.entity_id
_entity_poly.type
_entity_poly.pdbx_seq_one_letter_code
_entity_poly.pdbx_strand_id
1 'polypeptide(L)'
;MATFKDGDHAVLTCNDRTKIVQIRKERPIFIDKNKIYLDHIINESDGSYFELKERHLCKIDTSQAKNLVQPEDTSSDNAGQDNRNLCDEGTVNQVLQQEEIEQLKSEGVSGQSIISQLVSKSATFDKK
;
A
#
# COMPACT_ATOMS: atom_id res chain seq x y z
N MET A 1 -26.50 -1.35 -9.48
CA MET A 1 -25.70 -0.45 -8.63
C MET A 1 -25.34 0.76 -9.46
N ALA A 2 -25.32 1.96 -8.87
CA ALA A 2 -24.88 3.16 -9.57
C ALA A 2 -23.38 3.03 -9.91
N THR A 3 -23.01 3.44 -11.12
CA THR A 3 -21.61 3.49 -11.58
C THR A 3 -21.17 4.93 -11.71
N PHE A 4 -19.87 5.17 -11.53
CA PHE A 4 -19.30 6.50 -11.66
C PHE A 4 -19.21 6.96 -13.12
N LYS A 5 -19.48 8.24 -13.37
CA LYS A 5 -19.35 8.89 -14.68
C LYS A 5 -18.36 10.05 -14.62
N ASP A 6 -17.93 10.53 -15.78
CA ASP A 6 -17.15 11.76 -15.87
C ASP A 6 -17.95 12.94 -15.31
N GLY A 7 -17.32 13.72 -14.43
CA GLY A 7 -17.93 14.87 -13.75
C GLY A 7 -18.54 14.56 -12.38
N ASP A 8 -18.74 13.28 -12.04
CA ASP A 8 -19.27 12.88 -10.73
C ASP A 8 -18.27 13.19 -9.61
N HIS A 9 -18.80 13.37 -8.40
CA HIS A 9 -18.00 13.50 -7.20
C HIS A 9 -17.93 12.15 -6.50
N ALA A 10 -16.73 11.75 -6.11
CA ALA A 10 -16.48 10.51 -5.40
C ALA A 10 -15.69 10.77 -4.12
N VAL A 11 -15.85 9.86 -3.17
CA VAL A 11 -15.11 9.84 -1.92
C VAL A 11 -14.04 8.78 -2.04
N LEU A 12 -12.78 9.19 -1.97
CA LEU A 12 -11.65 8.26 -1.93
C LEU A 12 -11.22 8.08 -0.47
N THR A 13 -11.24 6.83 -0.01
CA THR A 13 -10.78 6.45 1.32
C THR A 13 -9.50 5.63 1.19
N CYS A 14 -8.44 6.06 1.87
CA CYS A 14 -7.16 5.39 1.93
C CYS A 14 -6.74 5.32 3.41
N ASN A 15 -6.82 4.12 3.98
CA ASN A 15 -6.71 3.90 5.43
C ASN A 15 -7.71 4.82 6.18
N ASP A 16 -7.23 5.57 7.17
CA ASP A 16 -8.06 6.47 7.99
C ASP A 16 -8.28 7.86 7.36
N ARG A 17 -7.90 8.04 6.08
CA ARG A 17 -7.96 9.34 5.40
C ARG A 17 -8.97 9.30 4.27
N THR A 18 -9.78 10.34 4.21
CA THR A 18 -10.84 10.49 3.22
C THR A 18 -10.70 11.80 2.46
N LYS A 19 -10.87 11.75 1.14
CA LYS A 19 -10.79 12.93 0.28
C LYS A 19 -11.93 12.92 -0.74
N ILE A 20 -12.63 14.04 -0.86
CA ILE A 20 -13.64 14.26 -1.90
C ILE A 20 -12.93 14.74 -3.16
N VAL A 21 -13.22 14.10 -4.28
CA VAL A 21 -12.61 14.41 -5.57
C VAL A 21 -13.68 14.42 -6.66
N GLN A 22 -13.44 15.20 -7.73
CA GLN A 22 -14.25 15.12 -8.93
C GLN A 22 -13.57 14.18 -9.93
N ILE A 23 -14.30 13.19 -10.43
CA ILE A 23 -13.82 12.27 -11.46
C ILE A 23 -13.78 13.02 -12.78
N ARG A 24 -12.60 13.10 -13.39
CA ARG A 24 -12.37 13.77 -14.67
C ARG A 24 -11.37 12.98 -15.50
N LYS A 25 -11.70 12.74 -16.77
CA LYS A 25 -10.76 12.13 -17.72
C LYS A 25 -9.53 13.02 -17.94
N GLU A 26 -8.37 12.40 -18.09
CA GLU A 26 -7.08 13.01 -18.42
C GLU A 26 -6.63 14.12 -17.45
N ARG A 27 -7.34 14.28 -16.32
CA ARG A 27 -7.04 15.28 -15.30
C ARG A 27 -6.43 14.61 -14.09
N PRO A 28 -5.13 14.85 -13.82
CA PRO A 28 -4.50 14.30 -12.65
C PRO A 28 -4.98 15.02 -11.39
N ILE A 29 -5.06 14.27 -10.30
CA ILE A 29 -5.20 14.80 -8.95
C ILE A 29 -4.00 14.37 -8.10
N PHE A 30 -3.75 15.10 -7.02
CA PHE A 30 -2.76 14.70 -6.04
C PHE A 30 -3.44 14.03 -4.85
N ILE A 31 -2.99 12.82 -4.53
CA ILE A 31 -3.26 12.14 -3.27
C ILE A 31 -1.92 11.96 -2.57
N ASP A 32 -1.76 12.62 -1.44
CA ASP A 32 -0.49 12.77 -0.75
C ASP A 32 0.61 13.29 -1.69
N LYS A 33 1.67 12.49 -1.89
CA LYS A 33 2.82 12.78 -2.76
C LYS A 33 2.65 12.21 -4.17
N ASN A 34 1.53 11.54 -4.45
CA ASN A 34 1.30 10.83 -5.71
C ASN A 34 0.40 11.63 -6.65
N LYS A 35 0.88 11.82 -7.88
CA LYS A 35 0.07 12.33 -9.00
C LYS A 35 -0.66 11.14 -9.62
N ILE A 36 -2.00 11.16 -9.61
CA ILE A 36 -2.82 10.04 -10.04
C ILE A 36 -3.93 10.46 -11.03
N TYR A 37 -4.35 9.52 -11.87
CA TYR A 37 -5.40 9.65 -12.86
C TYR A 37 -6.59 8.76 -12.50
N LEU A 38 -7.80 9.31 -12.58
CA LEU A 38 -9.05 8.63 -12.16
C LEU A 38 -9.83 8.03 -13.33
N ASP A 39 -9.27 8.02 -14.55
CA ASP A 39 -9.91 7.56 -15.77
C ASP A 39 -10.51 6.16 -15.65
N HIS A 40 -9.83 5.28 -14.92
CA HIS A 40 -10.19 3.87 -14.75
C HIS A 40 -11.29 3.64 -13.69
N ILE A 41 -11.70 4.66 -12.93
CA ILE A 41 -12.86 4.57 -12.02
C ILE A 41 -14.17 4.75 -12.79
N ILE A 42 -14.12 5.36 -13.98
CA ILE A 42 -15.33 5.58 -14.77
C ILE A 42 -15.92 4.23 -15.17
N ASN A 43 -17.23 4.07 -14.97
CA ASN A 43 -18.02 2.86 -15.10
C ASN A 43 -17.86 1.82 -13.98
N GLU A 44 -17.04 2.09 -12.96
CA GLU A 44 -16.95 1.22 -11.79
C GLU A 44 -18.05 1.52 -10.77
N SER A 45 -18.40 0.50 -9.98
CA SER A 45 -19.38 0.63 -8.91
C SER A 45 -18.78 1.23 -7.65
N ASP A 46 -19.60 1.91 -6.88
CA ASP A 46 -19.24 2.34 -5.51
C ASP A 46 -18.79 1.14 -4.64
N GLY A 47 -17.88 1.42 -3.71
CA GLY A 47 -17.25 0.40 -2.85
C GLY A 47 -16.19 -0.48 -3.54
N SER A 48 -15.77 -0.14 -4.77
CA SER A 48 -14.66 -0.82 -5.45
C SER A 48 -13.30 -0.45 -4.86
N TYR A 49 -12.35 -1.38 -4.89
CA TYR A 49 -10.98 -1.17 -4.41
C TYR A 49 -10.03 -1.02 -5.60
N PHE A 50 -9.03 -0.16 -5.44
CA PHE A 50 -8.07 0.16 -6.48
C PHE A 50 -6.65 0.21 -5.91
N GLU A 51 -5.69 -0.24 -6.71
CA GLU A 51 -4.26 -0.10 -6.45
C GLU A 51 -3.66 0.91 -7.41
N LEU A 52 -2.74 1.74 -6.91
CA LEU A 52 -2.02 2.71 -7.74
C LEU A 52 -0.90 2.01 -8.51
N LYS A 53 -1.00 1.99 -9.85
CA LYS A 53 0.04 1.48 -10.76
C LYS A 53 0.36 2.54 -11.81
N GLU A 54 1.63 2.93 -11.93
CA GLU A 54 2.10 3.88 -12.95
C GLU A 54 1.25 5.17 -13.06
N ARG A 55 0.76 5.68 -11.92
CA ARG A 55 -0.14 6.87 -11.81
C ARG A 55 -1.61 6.61 -12.15
N HIS A 56 -2.01 5.40 -12.47
CA HIS A 56 -3.40 5.02 -12.71
C HIS A 56 -3.95 4.17 -11.56
N LEU A 57 -5.22 4.34 -11.24
CA LEU A 57 -5.92 3.48 -10.29
C LEU A 57 -6.43 2.23 -11.01
N CYS A 58 -5.82 1.09 -10.76
CA CYS A 58 -6.22 -0.18 -11.35
C CYS A 58 -7.11 -0.94 -10.35
N LYS A 59 -8.29 -1.38 -10.79
CA LYS A 59 -9.20 -2.14 -9.94
C LYS A 59 -8.54 -3.44 -9.48
N ILE A 60 -8.74 -3.76 -8.21
CA ILE A 60 -8.29 -5.02 -7.61
C ILE A 60 -9.49 -5.79 -7.05
N ASP A 61 -9.33 -7.10 -6.91
CA ASP A 61 -10.35 -7.95 -6.30
C ASP A 61 -10.60 -7.56 -4.85
N THR A 62 -11.86 -7.61 -4.43
CA THR A 62 -12.25 -7.29 -3.04
C THR A 62 -11.57 -8.20 -2.03
N SER A 63 -11.33 -9.47 -2.36
CA SER A 63 -10.58 -10.40 -1.48
C SER A 63 -9.13 -9.96 -1.27
N GLN A 64 -8.45 -9.58 -2.37
CA GLN A 64 -7.08 -9.06 -2.31
C GLN A 64 -7.02 -7.76 -1.51
N ALA A 65 -7.96 -6.84 -1.75
CA ALA A 65 -8.03 -5.58 -1.04
C ALA A 65 -8.27 -5.77 0.46
N LYS A 66 -9.16 -6.70 0.85
CA LYS A 66 -9.42 -7.02 2.25
C LYS A 66 -8.20 -7.58 2.96
N ASN A 67 -7.35 -8.34 2.29
CA ASN A 67 -6.08 -8.82 2.87
C ASN A 67 -5.08 -7.68 3.11
N LEU A 68 -5.21 -6.56 2.38
CA LEU A 68 -4.31 -5.41 2.52
C LEU A 68 -4.77 -4.38 3.54
N VAL A 69 -6.06 -4.33 3.80
CA VAL A 69 -6.67 -3.37 4.73
C VAL A 69 -6.91 -3.98 6.11
N GLN A 70 -7.00 -5.32 6.20
CA GLN A 70 -7.12 -5.97 7.50
C GLN A 70 -5.77 -5.93 8.24
N PRO A 71 -5.77 -5.57 9.53
CA PRO A 71 -4.60 -5.78 10.38
C PRO A 71 -4.33 -7.29 10.43
N GLU A 72 -3.09 -7.66 10.14
CA GLU A 72 -2.60 -9.01 10.36
C GLU A 72 -2.61 -9.34 11.86
N ASP A 73 -3.05 -10.55 12.21
CA ASP A 73 -3.00 -11.03 13.59
C ASP A 73 -1.53 -11.03 14.03
N THR A 74 -1.20 -10.13 14.97
CA THR A 74 0.18 -9.89 15.43
C THR A 74 0.71 -10.99 16.35
N SER A 75 -0.06 -12.06 16.57
CA SER A 75 0.36 -13.23 17.32
C SER A 75 1.26 -14.11 16.45
N SER A 76 2.53 -13.72 16.31
CA SER A 76 3.57 -14.66 15.88
C SER A 76 3.87 -15.60 17.03
N ASP A 77 3.76 -16.91 16.81
CA ASP A 77 4.12 -17.95 17.79
C ASP A 77 5.61 -17.88 18.20
N ASN A 78 6.43 -17.16 17.44
CA ASN A 78 7.87 -16.97 17.68
C ASN A 78 8.23 -15.60 18.26
N ALA A 79 7.25 -14.73 18.57
CA ALA A 79 7.52 -13.40 19.10
C ALA A 79 8.29 -13.43 20.44
N GLY A 80 9.20 -12.47 20.62
CA GLY A 80 9.93 -12.27 21.86
C GLY A 80 9.00 -11.82 23.00
N GLN A 81 9.31 -12.25 24.23
CA GLN A 81 8.54 -11.82 25.41
C GLN A 81 8.96 -10.43 25.91
N ASP A 82 10.19 -10.00 25.59
CA ASP A 82 10.72 -8.71 26.01
C ASP A 82 11.84 -8.21 25.09
N ASN A 83 12.15 -6.92 25.20
CA ASN A 83 13.11 -6.22 24.35
C ASN A 83 14.51 -6.07 24.98
N ARG A 84 14.84 -6.78 26.06
CA ARG A 84 16.08 -6.50 26.84
C ARG A 84 17.36 -6.77 26.05
N ASN A 85 17.28 -7.66 25.06
CA ASN A 85 18.40 -8.06 24.20
C ASN A 85 18.35 -7.40 22.81
N LEU A 86 17.41 -6.49 22.57
CA LEU A 86 17.34 -5.73 21.33
C LEU A 86 18.26 -4.51 21.44
N CYS A 87 19.30 -4.49 20.62
CA CYS A 87 20.21 -3.35 20.49
C CYS A 87 19.92 -2.59 19.20
N ASP A 88 20.05 -1.26 19.23
CA ASP A 88 19.96 -0.43 18.04
C ASP A 88 21.29 -0.43 17.28
N GLU A 89 21.49 -1.47 16.47
CA GLU A 89 22.63 -1.62 15.57
C GLU A 89 22.12 -1.47 14.12
N GLY A 90 22.06 -0.22 13.64
CA GLY A 90 21.36 0.15 12.40
C GLY A 90 21.54 -0.81 11.22
N THR A 91 22.77 -1.04 10.76
CA THR A 91 23.05 -1.89 9.59
C THR A 91 22.84 -3.39 9.85
N VAL A 92 22.89 -3.83 11.11
CA VAL A 92 22.72 -5.25 11.47
C VAL A 92 21.23 -5.60 11.59
N ASN A 93 20.41 -4.64 11.99
CA ASN A 93 18.97 -4.82 12.21
C ASN A 93 18.17 -4.94 10.89
N GLN A 94 18.62 -4.28 9.83
CA GLN A 94 18.08 -4.41 8.47
C GLN A 94 19.23 -4.59 7.49
N VAL A 95 19.31 -5.78 6.90
CA VAL A 95 20.38 -6.14 5.96
C VAL A 95 20.18 -5.45 4.60
N LEU A 96 18.92 -5.22 4.20
CA LEU A 96 18.57 -4.59 2.93
C LEU A 96 18.99 -3.12 2.92
N GLN A 97 19.82 -2.72 1.95
CA GLN A 97 20.31 -1.35 1.81
C GLN A 97 19.28 -0.44 1.12
N GLN A 98 19.46 0.88 1.26
CA GLN A 98 18.58 1.87 0.65
C GLN A 98 18.53 1.70 -0.88
N GLU A 99 19.67 1.49 -1.52
CA GLU A 99 19.79 1.35 -2.97
C GLU A 99 19.03 0.12 -3.47
N GLU A 100 19.08 -1.00 -2.74
CA GLU A 100 18.31 -2.20 -3.08
C GLU A 100 16.80 -1.94 -2.98
N ILE A 101 16.34 -1.18 -1.98
CA ILE A 101 14.93 -0.80 -1.84
C ILE A 101 14.48 0.10 -3.00
N GLU A 102 15.32 1.05 -3.40
CA GLU A 102 15.04 1.92 -4.53
C GLU A 102 14.99 1.13 -5.84
N GLN A 103 15.89 0.16 -6.01
CA GLN A 103 15.89 -0.74 -7.16
C GLN A 103 14.57 -1.54 -7.24
N LEU A 104 14.16 -2.20 -6.15
CA LEU A 104 12.89 -2.95 -6.10
C LEU A 104 11.67 -2.08 -6.47
N LYS A 105 11.66 -0.82 -6.01
CA LYS A 105 10.59 0.14 -6.38
C LYS A 105 10.63 0.48 -7.86
N SER A 106 11.83 0.72 -8.41
CA SER A 106 12.00 1.06 -9.83
C SER A 106 11.68 -0.10 -10.78
N GLU A 107 11.90 -1.34 -10.33
CA GLU A 107 11.52 -2.57 -11.04
C GLU A 107 10.01 -2.85 -11.00
N GLY A 108 9.24 -2.06 -10.22
CA GLY A 108 7.79 -2.20 -10.12
C GLY A 108 7.37 -3.40 -9.27
N VAL A 109 8.23 -3.88 -8.36
CA VAL A 109 7.90 -4.96 -7.43
C VAL A 109 6.74 -4.54 -6.53
N SER A 110 5.81 -5.48 -6.26
CA SER A 110 4.64 -5.19 -5.42
C SER A 110 5.03 -4.81 -3.99
N GLY A 111 4.24 -3.93 -3.38
CA GLY A 111 4.49 -3.47 -2.01
C GLY A 111 4.55 -4.62 -1.00
N GLN A 112 3.69 -5.63 -1.16
CA GLN A 112 3.64 -6.83 -0.33
C GLN A 112 4.95 -7.62 -0.45
N SER A 113 5.50 -7.76 -1.66
CA SER A 113 6.78 -8.44 -1.84
C SER A 113 7.93 -7.66 -1.23
N ILE A 114 7.91 -6.32 -1.31
CA ILE A 114 8.90 -5.47 -0.63
C ILE A 114 8.80 -5.65 0.89
N ILE A 115 7.58 -5.68 1.45
CA ILE A 115 7.36 -5.95 2.88
C ILE A 115 7.91 -7.32 3.28
N SER A 116 7.61 -8.38 2.52
CA SER A 116 8.14 -9.73 2.80
C SER A 116 9.67 -9.77 2.74
N GLN A 117 10.30 -9.04 1.82
CA GLN A 117 11.76 -8.92 1.78
C GLN A 117 12.32 -8.15 2.97
N LEU A 118 11.66 -7.07 3.40
CA LEU A 118 12.07 -6.30 4.59
C LEU A 118 11.97 -7.12 5.87
N VAL A 119 10.93 -7.94 6.00
CA VAL A 119 10.73 -8.86 7.13
C VAL A 119 11.81 -9.93 7.12
N SER A 120 12.00 -10.62 6.00
CA SER A 120 13.00 -11.70 5.89
C SER A 120 14.45 -11.24 6.04
N LYS A 121 14.77 -10.00 5.67
CA LYS A 121 16.11 -9.40 5.83
C LYS A 121 16.29 -8.63 7.14
N SER A 122 15.34 -8.71 8.07
CA SER A 122 15.49 -8.11 9.40
C SER A 122 15.97 -9.14 10.43
N ALA A 123 17.15 -8.89 11.02
CA ALA A 123 17.75 -9.80 12.00
C ALA A 123 17.04 -9.82 13.36
N THR A 124 16.14 -8.85 13.60
CA THR A 124 15.43 -8.68 14.88
C THR A 124 13.94 -8.93 14.79
N PHE A 125 13.37 -9.14 13.60
CA PHE A 125 11.91 -9.24 13.44
C PHE A 125 11.30 -10.36 14.28
N ASP A 126 11.89 -11.56 14.27
CA ASP A 126 11.42 -12.70 15.06
C ASP A 126 11.67 -12.55 16.57
N LYS A 127 12.51 -11.60 17.00
CA LYS A 127 12.84 -11.38 18.42
C LYS A 127 12.00 -10.27 19.06
N LYS A 128 11.12 -9.63 18.27
CA LYS A 128 10.22 -8.55 18.72
C LYS A 128 8.96 -9.10 19.37
#